data_AF-A0A7L0N4U3-F1
#
_entry.id   AF-A0A7L0N4U3-F1
#
_cell.length_a   1.000
_cell.length_b   1.000
_cell.length_c   1.000
_cell.angle_alpha   90.00
_cell.angle_beta   90.00
_cell.angle_gamma   90.00
#
_symmetry.space_group_name_H-M   'P 1'
#
loop_
_entity.id
_entity.type
_entity.pdbx_description
1 polymer ?
#
loop_
_entity_poly.entity_id
_entity_poly.type
_entity_poly.pdbx_seq_one_letter_code
_entity_poly.pdbx_strand_id
1 'polypeptide(L)'
;IFRGTLSKRGVQVITRLGKYFQQVDKNRNGFLSQAAFKEALNIFHLEMPEGDFESMWLILDDSKSDKVDYGGFTHAIFGEMNEYRKAFLRKYKF
;
A
#
# COMPACT_ATOMS: atom_id res chain seq x y z
N ILE A 1 -0.95 -11.63 7.14
CA ILE A 1 -2.30 -11.86 6.57
C ILE A 1 -2.46 -11.12 5.24
N PHE A 2 -2.25 -9.80 5.19
CA PHE A 2 -2.37 -8.96 3.99
C PHE A 2 -1.61 -9.45 2.74
N ARG A 3 -0.33 -9.81 2.88
CA ARG A 3 0.46 -10.38 1.76
C ARG A 3 -0.07 -11.72 1.26
N GLY A 4 -0.66 -12.53 2.14
CA GLY A 4 -1.32 -13.79 1.76
C GLY A 4 -2.60 -13.54 0.96
N THR A 5 -3.38 -12.53 1.33
CA THR A 5 -4.55 -12.07 0.56
C THR A 5 -4.14 -11.55 -0.82
N LEU A 6 -3.11 -10.72 -0.89
CA LEU A 6 -2.57 -10.19 -2.16
C LEU A 6 -2.03 -11.30 -3.07
N SER A 7 -1.28 -12.26 -2.51
CA SER A 7 -0.76 -13.41 -3.25
C SER A 7 -1.87 -14.30 -3.82
N LYS A 8 -3.04 -14.36 -3.18
CA LYS A 8 -4.21 -15.11 -3.65
C LYS A 8 -5.06 -14.35 -4.68
N ARG A 9 -5.09 -13.01 -4.62
CA ARG A 9 -5.96 -12.16 -5.45
C ARG A 9 -5.42 -11.89 -6.87
N GLY A 10 -4.20 -12.34 -7.17
CA GLY A 10 -3.65 -12.38 -8.53
C GLY A 10 -3.28 -11.00 -9.10
N VAL A 11 -2.41 -11.00 -10.11
CA VAL A 11 -1.83 -9.79 -10.74
C VAL A 11 -2.90 -8.81 -11.24
N GLN A 12 -4.07 -9.31 -11.65
CA GLN A 12 -5.17 -8.49 -12.19
C GLN A 12 -5.78 -7.55 -11.13
N VAL A 13 -6.02 -8.03 -9.90
CA VAL A 13 -6.58 -7.20 -8.83
C VAL A 13 -5.61 -6.06 -8.49
N ILE A 14 -4.33 -6.39 -8.39
CA ILE A 14 -3.29 -5.43 -8.04
C ILE A 14 -3.12 -4.38 -9.16
N THR A 15 -3.11 -4.82 -10.42
CA THR A 15 -3.05 -3.91 -11.59
C THR A 15 -4.23 -2.93 -11.61
N ARG A 16 -5.43 -3.40 -11.31
CA ARG A 16 -6.63 -2.55 -11.25
C ARG A 16 -6.58 -1.60 -10.05
N LEU A 17 -6.03 -2.02 -8.91
CA LEU A 17 -5.82 -1.15 -7.75
C LEU A 17 -4.87 0.01 -8.09
N GLY A 18 -3.73 -0.28 -8.74
CA GLY A 18 -2.80 0.76 -9.18
C GLY A 18 -3.44 1.79 -10.12
N LYS A 19 -4.26 1.32 -11.07
CA LYS A 19 -5.06 2.22 -11.94
C LYS A 19 -6.08 3.04 -11.15
N TYR A 20 -6.69 2.45 -10.13
CA TYR A 20 -7.65 3.17 -9.29
C TYR A 20 -6.96 4.28 -8.48
N PHE A 21 -5.77 4.03 -7.93
CA PHE A 21 -5.01 5.09 -7.27
C PHE A 21 -4.76 6.30 -8.17
N GLN A 22 -4.38 6.07 -9.43
CA GLN A 22 -4.20 7.14 -10.42
C GLN A 22 -5.51 7.89 -10.73
N GLN A 23 -6.66 7.22 -10.64
CA GLN A 23 -7.97 7.86 -10.84
C GLN A 23 -8.37 8.73 -9.66
N VAL A 24 -8.01 8.33 -8.43
CA VAL A 24 -8.30 9.08 -7.21
C VAL A 24 -7.35 10.27 -7.04
N ASP A 25 -6.09 10.12 -7.44
CA ASP A 25 -5.06 11.16 -7.46
C ASP A 25 -5.30 12.18 -8.60
N LYS A 26 -6.28 13.06 -8.40
CA LYS A 26 -6.71 14.06 -9.41
C LYS A 26 -5.62 15.05 -9.79
N ASN A 27 -4.76 15.42 -8.85
CA ASN A 27 -3.67 16.38 -9.09
C ASN A 27 -2.38 15.69 -9.57
N ARG A 28 -2.37 14.35 -9.65
CA ARG A 28 -1.24 13.53 -10.12
C ARG A 28 0.04 13.77 -9.33
N ASN A 29 -0.10 14.00 -8.02
CA ASN A 29 1.07 14.25 -7.16
C ASN A 29 1.72 12.95 -6.66
N GLY A 30 1.11 11.78 -6.91
CA GLY A 30 1.62 10.48 -6.46
C GLY A 30 1.21 10.11 -5.04
N PHE A 31 0.34 10.89 -4.39
CA PHE A 31 -0.02 10.73 -2.99
C PHE A 31 -1.53 10.59 -2.78
N LEU A 32 -1.90 9.75 -1.83
CA LEU A 32 -3.29 9.62 -1.36
C LEU A 32 -3.38 9.91 0.13
N SER A 33 -4.50 10.52 0.56
CA SER A 33 -4.83 10.61 1.99
C SER A 33 -5.17 9.24 2.57
N GLN A 34 -5.13 9.12 3.89
CA GLN A 34 -5.50 7.90 4.60
C GLN A 34 -6.89 7.39 4.22
N ALA A 35 -7.87 8.29 4.16
CA ALA A 35 -9.26 7.97 3.78
C ALA A 35 -9.34 7.42 2.36
N ALA A 36 -8.72 8.10 1.39
CA ALA A 36 -8.72 7.69 -0.01
C ALA A 36 -8.03 6.34 -0.22
N PHE A 37 -6.92 6.13 0.49
CA PHE A 37 -6.19 4.86 0.44
C PHE A 37 -6.99 3.71 1.05
N LYS A 38 -7.63 3.93 2.21
CA LYS A 38 -8.48 2.94 2.87
C LYS A 38 -9.70 2.56 2.02
N GLU A 39 -10.35 3.56 1.42
CA GLU A 39 -11.48 3.34 0.51
C GLU A 39 -11.07 2.48 -0.68
N ALA A 40 -9.92 2.76 -1.28
CA ALA A 40 -9.38 1.94 -2.36
C ALA A 40 -9.16 0.49 -1.93
N LEU A 41 -8.61 0.23 -0.75
CA LEU A 41 -8.45 -1.15 -0.26
C LEU A 41 -9.81 -1.85 -0.12
N ASN A 42 -10.82 -1.17 0.41
CA ASN A 42 -12.17 -1.74 0.57
C ASN A 42 -12.82 -2.08 -0.77
N ILE A 43 -12.75 -1.18 -1.77
CA ILE A 43 -13.29 -1.40 -3.12
C ILE A 43 -12.68 -2.64 -3.78
N PHE A 44 -11.41 -2.91 -3.49
CA PHE A 44 -10.68 -4.07 -4.02
C PHE A 44 -10.74 -5.30 -3.11
N HIS A 45 -11.59 -5.26 -2.07
CA HIS A 45 -11.76 -6.33 -1.07
C HIS A 45 -10.43 -6.72 -0.38
N LEU A 46 -9.55 -5.73 -0.20
CA LEU A 46 -8.30 -5.81 0.56
C LEU A 46 -8.45 -5.23 1.96
N GLU A 47 -9.68 -5.14 2.44
CA GLU A 47 -10.04 -4.72 3.79
C GLU A 47 -9.33 -5.56 4.86
N MET A 48 -9.03 -4.91 5.97
CA MET A 48 -8.35 -5.49 7.12
C MET A 48 -8.90 -4.85 8.40
N PRO A 49 -8.72 -5.50 9.57
CA PRO A 49 -9.12 -4.91 10.85
C PRO A 49 -8.52 -3.51 11.04
N GLU A 50 -9.25 -2.63 11.74
CA GLU A 50 -8.85 -1.22 11.90
C GLU A 50 -7.43 -1.08 12.47
N GLY A 51 -7.12 -1.81 13.55
CA GLY A 51 -5.80 -1.76 14.17
C GLY A 51 -4.66 -2.24 13.26
N ASP A 52 -4.95 -3.19 12.35
CA ASP A 52 -3.97 -3.63 11.35
C ASP A 52 -3.75 -2.53 10.29
N PHE A 53 -4.82 -1.84 9.89
CA PHE A 53 -4.74 -0.71 8.96
C PHE A 53 -3.97 0.46 9.56
N GLU A 54 -4.27 0.85 10.81
CA GLU A 54 -3.53 1.91 11.53
C GLU A 54 -2.05 1.57 11.65
N SER A 55 -1.72 0.31 12.00
CA SER A 55 -0.34 -0.16 12.07
C SER A 55 0.37 -0.09 10.73
N MET A 56 -0.30 -0.47 9.63
CA MET A 56 0.23 -0.32 8.28
C MET A 56 0.41 1.14 7.90
N TRP A 57 -0.55 2.00 8.26
CA TRP A 57 -0.51 3.42 7.96
C TRP A 57 0.70 4.11 8.61
N LEU A 58 0.99 3.79 9.87
CA LEU A 58 2.17 4.30 10.59
C LEU A 58 3.50 3.96 9.89
N ILE A 59 3.55 2.83 9.17
CA ILE A 59 4.73 2.42 8.41
C ILE A 59 4.79 3.14 7.05
N LEU A 60 3.63 3.36 6.42
CA LEU A 60 3.52 3.98 5.11
C LEU A 60 3.71 5.50 5.15
N ASP A 61 3.26 6.16 6.21
CA ASP A 61 3.41 7.60 6.43
C ASP A 61 4.58 7.93 7.38
N ASP A 62 5.78 7.42 7.06
CA ASP A 62 7.00 7.61 7.86
C ASP A 62 7.34 9.10 8.07
N SER A 63 6.95 9.96 7.13
CA SER A 63 7.12 11.42 7.21
C SER A 63 6.04 12.16 8.00
N LYS A 64 4.99 11.48 8.49
CA LYS A 64 3.81 12.10 9.14
C LYS A 64 3.20 13.23 8.30
N SER A 65 3.06 12.94 7.02
CA SER A 65 2.53 13.85 5.99
C SER A 65 1.02 13.72 5.80
N ASP A 66 0.38 12.80 6.54
CA ASP A 66 -1.01 12.37 6.40
C ASP A 66 -1.35 11.86 4.98
N LYS A 67 -0.32 11.38 4.28
CA LYS A 67 -0.41 10.90 2.90
C LYS A 67 0.53 9.72 2.66
N VAL A 68 0.18 8.89 1.69
CA VAL A 68 0.99 7.75 1.27
C VAL A 68 1.38 7.86 -0.20
N ASP A 69 2.65 7.56 -0.49
CA ASP A 69 3.12 7.29 -1.86
C ASP A 69 2.56 5.93 -2.33
N TYR A 70 1.50 6.00 -3.14
CA TYR A 70 0.86 4.79 -3.65
C TYR A 70 1.71 4.10 -4.73
N GLY A 71 2.63 4.81 -5.39
CA GLY A 71 3.58 4.26 -6.34
C GLY A 71 4.61 3.38 -5.64
N GLY A 72 5.17 3.87 -4.53
CA GLY A 72 6.04 3.11 -3.64
C GLY A 72 5.34 1.89 -3.03
N PHE A 73 4.10 2.07 -2.54
CA PHE A 73 3.27 0.96 -2.04
C PHE A 73 3.02 -0.13 -3.10
N THR A 74 2.60 0.30 -4.30
CA THR A 74 2.42 -0.55 -5.47
C THR A 74 3.72 -1.28 -5.75
N HIS A 75 4.84 -0.60 -5.93
CA HIS A 75 6.12 -1.24 -6.18
C HIS A 75 6.52 -2.26 -5.10
N ALA A 76 6.28 -1.97 -3.82
CA ALA A 76 6.56 -2.89 -2.71
C ALA A 76 5.67 -4.16 -2.69
N ILE A 77 4.54 -4.13 -3.38
CA ILE A 77 3.60 -5.25 -3.54
C ILE A 77 3.83 -5.99 -4.87
N PHE A 78 4.11 -5.27 -5.95
CA PHE A 78 4.30 -5.79 -7.31
C PHE A 78 5.71 -6.31 -7.58
N GLY A 79 6.73 -5.73 -6.95
CA GLY A 79 8.12 -6.11 -7.17
C GLY A 79 8.46 -7.44 -6.51
N GLU A 80 9.09 -8.35 -7.27
CA GLU A 80 9.89 -9.42 -6.68
C GLU A 80 10.77 -8.85 -5.57
N MET A 81 10.96 -9.62 -4.49
CA MET A 81 11.73 -9.26 -3.29
C MET A 81 13.00 -8.44 -3.59
N ASN A 82 12.92 -7.11 -3.59
CA ASN A 82 14.09 -6.29 -3.87
C ASN A 82 14.13 -5.01 -3.03
N GLU A 83 15.35 -4.72 -2.57
CA GLU A 83 15.91 -3.67 -1.71
C GLU A 83 15.06 -3.02 -0.61
N TYR A 84 13.80 -2.63 -0.82
CA TYR A 84 12.97 -2.04 0.25
C TYR A 84 12.72 -3.05 1.38
N ARG A 85 12.43 -4.33 1.06
CA ARG A 85 12.22 -5.37 2.09
C ARG A 85 13.54 -5.73 2.80
N LYS A 86 14.68 -5.74 2.08
CA LYS A 86 16.00 -5.93 2.70
C LYS A 86 16.39 -4.74 3.57
N ALA A 87 16.12 -3.51 3.13
CA ALA A 87 16.38 -2.29 3.88
C ALA A 87 15.50 -2.20 5.13
N PHE A 88 14.21 -2.56 5.01
CA PHE A 88 13.28 -2.65 6.13
C PHE A 88 13.73 -3.73 7.15
N LEU A 89 14.07 -4.94 6.70
CA LEU A 89 14.58 -6.00 7.58
C LEU A 89 15.95 -5.68 8.20
N ARG A 90 16.82 -4.95 7.47
CA ARG A 90 18.13 -4.50 7.97
C ARG A 90 17.99 -3.35 8.98
N LYS A 91 16.95 -2.52 8.88
CA LYS A 91 16.63 -1.42 9.81
C LYS A 91 16.02 -1.93 11.11
N TYR A 92 15.33 -3.08 11.11
CA TYR A 92 14.59 -3.61 12.27
C TYR A 92 15.00 -5.05 12.65
N LYS A 93 16.31 -5.34 12.65
CA LYS A 93 16.92 -6.63 13.06
C LYS A 93 16.18 -7.31 14.23
N PHE A 94 15.79 -8.57 14.02
CA PHE A 94 16.20 -9.64 14.93
C PHE A 94 17.55 -10.16 14.44
#